data_AF-A0A931HMJ1-F1
#
_entry.id   AF-A0A931HMJ1-F1
#
_cell.length_a   1.000
_cell.length_b   1.000
_cell.length_c   1.000
_cell.angle_alpha   90.00
_cell.angle_beta   90.00
_cell.angle_gamma   90.00
#
_symmetry.space_group_name_H-M   'P 1'
#
loop_
_entity.id
_entity.type
_entity.pdbx_description
1 polymer ?
#
loop_
_entity_poly.entity_id
_entity_poly.type
_entity_poly.pdbx_seq_one_letter_code
_entity_poly.pdbx_strand_id
1 'polypeptide(L)'
;MEETDTGARAIVCQGNYSLMTEVPDGTYSNHGWRIPSPFVIDLSSPSEEDPEQVRITEGPARAPQEDMFGDWTITRHAFSTGSFDDNLACAPKFPDPPETRPQRNNEMFTAPYPTLPPYPGWPDPTH
;
A
#
# COMPACT_ATOMS: atom_id res chain seq x y z
N MET A 1 -5.26 6.91 -12.42
CA MET A 1 -4.59 8.14 -11.97
C MET A 1 -5.22 9.26 -12.75
N GLU A 2 -5.72 10.26 -12.04
CA GLU A 2 -6.37 11.42 -12.65
C GLU A 2 -5.39 12.59 -12.55
N GLU A 3 -5.17 13.29 -13.65
CA GLU A 3 -4.36 14.51 -13.64
C GLU A 3 -5.15 15.65 -13.00
N THR A 4 -4.46 16.48 -12.24
CA THR A 4 -5.00 17.66 -11.57
C THR A 4 -4.18 18.88 -11.98
N ASP A 5 -4.71 20.08 -11.79
CA ASP A 5 -4.01 21.34 -12.14
C ASP A 5 -2.62 21.49 -11.52
N THR A 6 -2.29 20.73 -10.46
CA THR A 6 -1.01 20.80 -9.73
C THR A 6 -0.24 19.48 -9.68
N GLY A 7 -0.68 18.43 -10.38
CA GLY A 7 -0.05 17.11 -10.32
C GLY A 7 -1.05 15.97 -10.54
N ALA A 8 -1.06 14.95 -9.68
CA ALA A 8 -1.85 13.73 -9.90
C ALA A 8 -2.66 13.33 -8.67
N ARG A 9 -3.82 12.72 -8.90
CA ARG A 9 -4.64 12.04 -7.89
C ARG A 9 -4.57 10.53 -8.08
N ALA A 10 -4.29 9.83 -6.99
CA ALA A 10 -4.32 8.37 -6.95
C ALA A 10 -5.29 7.87 -5.87
N ILE A 11 -6.02 6.80 -6.22
CA ILE A 11 -6.76 5.98 -5.27
C ILE A 11 -5.85 4.82 -4.91
N VAL A 12 -5.54 4.68 -3.63
CA VAL A 12 -4.71 3.59 -3.12
C VAL A 12 -5.58 2.64 -2.31
N CYS A 13 -5.43 1.36 -2.59
CA CYS A 13 -6.22 0.31 -1.95
C CYS A 13 -5.43 -0.29 -0.78
N GLN A 14 -5.88 -0.02 0.45
CA GLN A 14 -5.29 -0.61 1.65
C GLN A 14 -6.00 -1.92 2.00
N GLY A 15 -5.25 -3.00 2.16
CA GLY A 15 -5.76 -4.22 2.79
C GLY A 15 -4.85 -4.60 3.95
N ASN A 16 -5.45 -4.77 5.12
CA ASN A 16 -4.75 -5.17 6.34
C ASN A 16 -5.16 -6.58 6.81
N TYR A 17 -5.88 -7.36 6.00
CA TYR A 17 -6.43 -8.67 6.39
C TYR A 17 -5.37 -9.71 6.78
N SER A 18 -4.11 -9.50 6.43
CA SER A 18 -2.95 -10.31 6.81
C SER A 18 -2.00 -9.58 7.78
N LEU A 19 -2.44 -8.48 8.41
CA LEU A 19 -1.64 -7.77 9.41
C LEU A 19 -1.81 -8.38 10.79
N MET A 20 -0.69 -8.68 11.44
CA MET A 20 -0.64 -9.18 12.81
C MET A 20 0.28 -8.31 13.65
N THR A 21 -0.04 -8.18 14.93
CA THR A 21 0.77 -7.46 15.91
C THR A 21 1.12 -8.39 17.05
N GLU A 22 2.39 -8.41 17.45
CA GLU A 22 2.86 -9.11 18.64
C GLU A 22 2.29 -8.41 19.89
N VAL A 23 1.72 -9.20 20.80
CA VAL A 23 1.18 -8.73 22.08
C VAL A 23 2.13 -9.10 23.23
N PRO A 24 2.01 -8.48 24.43
CA PRO A 24 3.02 -8.59 25.48
C PRO A 24 3.34 -10.00 26.00
N ASP A 25 2.46 -10.98 25.78
CA ASP A 25 2.66 -12.37 26.17
C ASP A 25 3.43 -13.21 25.12
N GLY A 26 3.89 -12.58 24.04
CA GLY A 26 4.61 -13.22 22.93
C GLY A 26 3.71 -13.93 21.92
N THR A 27 2.39 -13.84 22.06
CA THR A 27 1.46 -14.24 21.02
C THR A 27 1.24 -13.12 20.02
N TYR A 28 0.54 -13.41 18.93
CA TYR A 28 0.22 -12.46 17.87
C TYR A 28 -1.28 -12.32 17.76
N SER A 29 -1.77 -11.11 17.53
CA SER A 29 -3.19 -10.86 17.29
C SER A 29 -3.41 -10.27 15.88
N ASN A 30 -4.46 -10.73 15.21
CA ASN A 30 -4.86 -10.17 13.92
C ASN A 30 -5.81 -8.98 14.13
N HIS A 31 -5.44 -7.84 13.54
CA HIS A 31 -6.24 -6.60 13.54
C HIS A 31 -6.81 -6.28 12.15
N GLY A 32 -6.68 -7.21 11.21
CA GLY A 32 -7.03 -7.03 9.82
C GLY A 32 -8.53 -7.03 9.57
N TRP A 33 -8.98 -6.35 8.51
CA TRP A 33 -10.38 -6.31 8.10
C TRP A 33 -10.49 -6.97 6.72
N ARG A 34 -11.55 -7.75 6.48
CA ARG A 34 -11.75 -8.45 5.19
C ARG A 34 -11.92 -7.51 3.98
N ILE A 35 -12.38 -6.30 4.24
CA ILE A 35 -12.76 -5.34 3.20
C ILE A 35 -11.63 -4.31 3.10
N PRO A 36 -10.93 -4.25 1.96
CA PRO A 36 -9.96 -3.21 1.68
C PRO A 36 -10.60 -1.85 1.73
N SER A 37 -9.86 -0.87 2.22
CA SER A 37 -10.30 0.52 2.29
C SER A 37 -9.54 1.36 1.28
N PRO A 38 -10.22 2.13 0.42
CA PRO A 38 -9.58 3.09 -0.44
C PRO A 38 -9.18 4.33 0.36
N PHE A 39 -8.03 4.90 0.03
CA PHE A 39 -7.63 6.24 0.45
C PHE A 39 -7.21 7.05 -0.77
N VAL A 40 -7.46 8.36 -0.73
CA VAL A 40 -7.03 9.28 -1.78
C VAL A 40 -5.72 9.92 -1.37
N ILE A 41 -4.77 9.93 -2.29
CA ILE A 41 -3.59 10.78 -2.22
C ILE A 41 -3.62 11.76 -3.39
N ASP A 42 -3.38 13.03 -3.08
CA ASP A 42 -3.06 14.04 -4.09
C ASP A 42 -1.54 14.27 -4.05
N LEU A 43 -0.95 14.32 -5.22
CA LEU A 43 0.48 14.39 -5.47
C LEU A 43 0.79 15.67 -6.26
N SER A 44 1.89 16.34 -5.94
CA SER A 44 2.44 17.42 -6.76
C SER A 44 3.79 17.03 -7.34
N SER A 45 3.97 17.33 -8.63
CA SER A 45 5.23 17.18 -9.34
C SER A 45 6.19 18.31 -8.97
N PRO A 46 7.51 18.07 -8.89
CA PRO A 46 8.50 19.13 -8.72
C PRO A 46 8.62 20.06 -9.94
N SER A 47 8.17 19.64 -11.13
CA SER A 47 8.14 20.47 -12.35
C SER A 47 6.94 20.13 -13.24
N GLU A 48 6.46 21.12 -14.01
CA GLU A 48 5.38 20.93 -15.00
C GLU A 48 5.85 20.19 -16.26
N GLU A 49 7.17 20.05 -16.47
CA GLU A 49 7.77 19.65 -17.75
C GLU A 49 8.15 18.16 -17.83
N ASP A 50 8.23 17.42 -16.72
CA ASP A 50 8.61 15.99 -16.74
C ASP A 50 7.97 15.18 -15.59
N PRO A 51 6.68 14.81 -15.70
CA PRO A 51 6.01 14.01 -14.69
C PRO A 51 6.42 12.52 -14.69
N GLU A 52 7.24 12.06 -15.64
CA GLU A 52 7.48 10.62 -15.89
C GLU A 52 8.87 10.11 -15.48
N GLN A 53 9.56 10.73 -14.52
CA GLN A 53 10.80 10.17 -13.95
C GLN A 53 10.53 8.96 -13.03
N VAL A 54 9.90 7.92 -13.57
CA VAL A 54 9.73 6.64 -12.90
C VAL A 54 11.04 5.86 -13.03
N ARG A 55 11.80 5.80 -11.94
CA ARG A 55 13.00 4.94 -11.84
C ARG A 55 12.58 3.48 -11.87
N ILE A 56 13.46 2.59 -12.36
CA ILE A 56 13.24 1.14 -12.36
C ILE A 56 12.83 0.69 -10.96
N THR A 57 11.69 0.01 -10.84
CA THR A 57 11.09 -0.36 -9.55
C THR A 57 11.27 -1.86 -9.26
N GLU A 58 12.46 -2.42 -9.47
CA GLU A 58 12.73 -3.82 -9.13
C GLU A 58 14.15 -4.00 -8.58
N GLY A 59 14.31 -4.94 -7.65
CA GLY A 59 15.63 -5.25 -7.10
C GLY A 59 15.57 -6.00 -5.77
N PRO A 60 16.74 -6.41 -5.23
CA PRO A 60 16.81 -7.25 -4.04
C PRO A 60 16.60 -6.47 -2.74
N ALA A 61 16.59 -5.13 -2.77
CA ALA A 61 16.51 -4.33 -1.56
C ALA A 61 15.12 -4.42 -0.92
N ARG A 62 15.10 -4.41 0.42
CA ARG A 62 13.86 -4.52 1.21
C ARG A 62 13.04 -3.23 1.27
N ALA A 63 13.69 -2.10 1.05
CA ALA A 63 13.10 -0.76 1.10
C ALA A 63 13.91 0.16 0.16
N PRO A 64 13.32 1.23 -0.36
CA PRO A 64 14.06 2.21 -1.16
C PRO A 64 15.17 2.83 -0.31
N GLN A 65 16.37 2.97 -0.89
CA GLN A 65 17.54 3.57 -0.24
C GLN A 65 17.82 5.00 -0.74
N GLU A 66 17.20 5.39 -1.84
CA GLU A 66 17.24 6.73 -2.42
C GLU A 66 15.83 7.18 -2.81
N ASP A 67 15.70 8.42 -3.26
CA ASP A 67 14.43 8.89 -3.79
C ASP A 67 14.07 8.16 -5.09
N MET A 68 12.97 7.41 -5.03
CA MET A 68 12.43 6.62 -6.14
C MET A 68 11.34 7.36 -6.92
N PHE A 69 10.91 8.51 -6.41
CA PHE A 69 9.74 9.23 -6.88
C PHE A 69 10.08 10.58 -7.50
N GLY A 70 11.36 10.90 -7.70
CA GLY A 70 11.79 12.09 -8.42
C GLY A 70 11.20 13.38 -7.83
N ASP A 71 11.39 13.59 -6.53
CA ASP A 71 10.95 14.75 -5.74
C ASP A 71 9.42 15.00 -5.73
N TRP A 72 8.62 14.04 -6.19
CA TRP A 72 7.16 14.11 -6.03
C TRP A 72 6.77 14.13 -4.55
N THR A 73 5.79 14.97 -4.22
CA THR A 73 5.34 15.16 -2.83
C THR A 73 3.86 14.88 -2.67
N ILE A 74 3.48 14.30 -1.52
CA ILE A 74 2.08 14.10 -1.14
C ILE A 74 1.58 15.41 -0.54
N THR A 75 0.59 16.04 -1.19
CA THR A 75 -0.03 17.29 -0.74
C THR A 75 -1.32 17.06 0.03
N ARG A 76 -1.99 15.91 -0.20
CA ARG A 76 -3.16 15.49 0.55
C ARG A 76 -3.14 13.99 0.81
N HIS A 77 -3.56 13.62 2.01
CA HIS A 77 -3.85 12.24 2.37
C HIS A 77 -5.23 12.15 3.03
N ALA A 78 -6.18 11.49 2.37
CA ALA A 78 -7.55 11.32 2.86
C ALA A 78 -7.87 9.82 3.06
N PHE A 79 -7.96 9.42 4.33
CA PHE A 79 -8.20 8.03 4.77
C PHE A 79 -9.61 7.49 4.47
N SER A 80 -10.50 8.31 3.91
CA SER A 80 -11.81 7.88 3.46
C SER A 80 -12.18 8.67 2.22
N THR A 81 -12.56 7.95 1.18
CA THR A 81 -13.06 8.57 -0.05
C THR A 81 -14.57 8.81 0.01
N GLY A 82 -15.27 8.21 1.00
CA GLY A 82 -16.73 8.20 1.11
C GLY A 82 -17.46 7.56 -0.08
N SER A 83 -16.73 7.11 -1.09
CA SER A 83 -17.23 6.60 -2.37
C SER A 83 -17.33 5.09 -2.33
N PHE A 84 -18.54 4.57 -2.56
CA PHE A 84 -18.76 3.14 -2.68
C PHE A 84 -18.05 2.54 -3.90
N ASP A 85 -17.93 3.32 -4.99
CA ASP A 85 -17.29 2.88 -6.22
C ASP A 85 -15.78 2.64 -6.03
N ASP A 86 -15.11 3.45 -5.21
CA ASP A 86 -13.69 3.26 -4.89
C ASP A 86 -13.46 1.98 -4.09
N ASN A 87 -14.39 1.63 -3.20
CA ASN A 87 -14.34 0.38 -2.45
C ASN A 87 -14.46 -0.83 -3.39
N LEU A 88 -15.37 -0.76 -4.36
CA LEU A 88 -15.53 -1.80 -5.38
C LEU A 88 -14.30 -1.91 -6.29
N ALA A 89 -13.69 -0.79 -6.67
CA ALA A 89 -12.49 -0.77 -7.50
C ALA A 89 -11.28 -1.43 -6.80
N CYS A 90 -11.23 -1.36 -5.47
CA CYS A 90 -10.16 -1.96 -4.67
C CYS A 90 -10.30 -3.46 -4.45
N ALA A 91 -11.51 -4.00 -4.38
CA ALA A 91 -11.74 -5.41 -4.09
C ALA A 91 -10.95 -6.41 -4.97
N PRO A 92 -10.86 -6.26 -6.31
CA PRO A 92 -10.15 -7.20 -7.18
C PRO A 92 -8.62 -7.01 -7.21
N LYS A 93 -8.07 -6.01 -6.50
CA LYS A 93 -6.61 -5.72 -6.49
C LYS A 93 -5.82 -6.58 -5.51
N PHE A 94 -6.50 -7.36 -4.68
CA PHE A 94 -5.87 -8.19 -3.65
C PHE A 94 -5.73 -9.64 -4.11
N PRO A 95 -4.67 -10.35 -3.67
CA PRO A 95 -4.42 -11.73 -4.05
C PRO A 95 -5.60 -12.68 -3.77
N ASP A 96 -6.28 -12.49 -2.64
CA ASP A 96 -7.39 -13.34 -2.22
C ASP A 96 -8.74 -12.65 -2.54
N PRO A 97 -9.72 -13.38 -3.10
CA PRO A 97 -11.07 -12.85 -3.25
C PRO A 97 -11.75 -12.64 -1.88
N PRO A 98 -12.71 -11.71 -1.77
CA PRO A 98 -13.32 -11.32 -0.48
C PRO A 98 -13.85 -12.49 0.36
N GLU A 99 -14.43 -13.49 -0.28
CA GLU A 99 -15.03 -14.68 0.34
C GLU A 99 -14.00 -15.64 0.95
N THR A 100 -12.77 -15.69 0.42
CA THR A 100 -11.71 -16.55 0.95
C THR A 100 -10.77 -15.83 1.91
N ARG A 101 -10.87 -14.49 2.01
CA ARG A 101 -10.07 -13.73 2.97
C ARG A 101 -10.32 -14.24 4.39
N PRO A 102 -9.27 -14.47 5.19
CA PRO A 102 -9.46 -14.93 6.57
C PRO A 102 -10.30 -13.90 7.37
N GLN A 103 -11.35 -14.37 8.06
CA GLN A 103 -11.99 -13.62 9.15
C GLN A 103 -11.36 -14.15 10.43
N ARG A 104 -10.34 -13.46 10.91
CA ARG A 104 -9.61 -13.86 12.12
C ARG A 104 -9.36 -12.70 13.07
N ASN A 105 -10.22 -11.68 12.98
CA ASN A 105 -10.14 -10.50 13.85
C ASN A 105 -10.16 -10.95 15.32
N ASN A 106 -9.18 -10.47 16.08
CA ASN A 106 -8.99 -10.79 17.49
C ASN A 106 -8.66 -12.27 17.79
N GLU A 107 -8.33 -13.09 16.77
CA GLU A 107 -7.75 -14.42 16.99
C GLU A 107 -6.29 -14.25 17.47
N MET A 108 -5.92 -15.03 18.49
CA MET A 108 -4.56 -15.11 19.00
C MET A 108 -3.81 -16.26 18.33
N PHE A 109 -2.56 -16.01 17.95
CA PHE A 109 -1.72 -16.95 17.22
C PHE A 109 -0.39 -17.12 17.94
N THR A 110 0.18 -18.31 17.86
CA THR A 110 1.51 -18.61 18.43
C THR A 110 2.65 -18.28 17.47
N ALA A 111 2.34 -17.90 16.23
CA ALA A 111 3.29 -17.49 15.22
C ALA A 111 2.66 -16.44 14.28
N PRO A 112 3.43 -15.51 13.71
CA PRO A 112 2.92 -14.55 12.75
C PRO A 112 2.68 -15.23 11.39
N TYR A 113 1.94 -14.56 10.51
CA TYR A 113 1.90 -14.95 9.10
C TYR A 113 3.30 -14.86 8.48
N PRO A 114 3.64 -15.75 7.55
CA PRO A 114 4.91 -15.66 6.83
C PRO A 114 4.97 -14.33 6.08
N THR A 115 6.05 -13.59 6.28
CA THR A 115 6.34 -12.40 5.47
C THR A 115 6.81 -12.85 4.10
N LEU A 116 6.12 -12.44 3.05
CA LEU A 116 6.62 -12.62 1.69
C LEU A 116 7.79 -11.66 1.44
N PRO A 117 8.77 -12.05 0.60
CA PRO A 117 9.75 -11.10 0.08
C PRO A 117 9.02 -9.93 -0.60
N PRO A 118 9.57 -8.71 -0.55
CA PRO A 118 9.03 -7.62 -1.31
C PRO A 118 9.13 -7.97 -2.80
N TYR A 119 8.02 -7.86 -3.52
CA TYR A 119 7.94 -8.12 -4.95
C TYR A 119 7.25 -6.94 -5.63
N PRO A 120 7.84 -6.34 -6.68
CA PRO A 120 9.14 -6.67 -7.32
C PRO A 120 10.41 -6.27 -6.52
N GLY A 121 10.25 -5.80 -5.28
CA GLY A 121 11.37 -5.34 -4.45
C GLY A 121 11.77 -3.90 -4.79
N TRP A 122 12.94 -3.48 -4.31
CA TRP A 122 13.48 -2.15 -4.57
C TRP A 122 14.91 -2.25 -5.13
N PRO A 123 15.33 -1.31 -5.99
CA PRO A 123 16.71 -1.26 -6.44
C PRO A 123 17.69 -1.17 -5.28
N ASP A 124 18.84 -1.81 -5.46
CA ASP A 124 19.98 -1.67 -4.56
C ASP A 124 20.99 -0.70 -5.20
N PRO A 125 21.34 0.42 -4.56
CA PRO A 125 22.29 1.39 -5.13
C PRO A 125 23.72 0.85 -5.27
N THR A 126 24.02 -0.38 -4.81
CA THR A 126 25.38 -0.93 -4.70
C THR A 126 25.82 -1.92 -5.79
N HIS A 127 25.14 -1.99 -6.95
CA HIS A 127 25.57 -2.84 -8.07
C HIS A 127 25.52 -2.15 -9.45
#